data_AF-K6TQ66-F1
#
_entry.id   AF-K6TQ66-F1
#
_cell.length_a   1.000
_cell.length_b   1.000
_cell.length_c   1.000
_cell.angle_alpha   90.00
_cell.angle_beta   90.00
_cell.angle_gamma   90.00
#
_symmetry.space_group_name_H-M   'P 1'
#
loop_
_entity.id
_entity.type
_entity.pdbx_description
1 polymer ?
#
loop_
_entity_poly.entity_id
_entity_poly.type
_entity_poly.pdbx_seq_one_letter_code
_entity_poly.pdbx_strand_id
1 'polypeptide(L)'
;GHVLKSDMVAEYIGWEKGSPFQKELGYAELGYGISGILCIWMGKDFWLATIITFSVLSVGATMVHIKEMIKRKNFKPGNSFMILPDLITPLSLIVLYVISTL
;
A
#
# COMPACT_ATOMS: atom_id res chain seq x y z
N GLY A 1 6.28 0.28 9.41
CA GLY A 1 7.28 -0.80 9.56
C GLY A 1 8.47 -0.58 8.64
N HIS A 2 8.18 -0.36 7.36
CA HIS A 2 9.11 -0.13 6.25
C HIS A 2 10.29 0.83 6.54
N VAL A 3 10.07 1.99 7.17
CA VAL A 3 11.16 2.94 7.51
C VAL A 3 11.98 2.54 8.74
N LEU A 4 11.31 2.22 9.85
CA LEU A 4 11.96 2.06 11.17
C LEU A 4 12.44 0.63 11.47
N LYS A 5 11.86 -0.37 10.80
CA LYS A 5 12.09 -1.81 11.02
C LYS A 5 12.16 -2.57 9.69
N SER A 6 12.89 -2.02 8.71
CA SER A 6 12.95 -2.52 7.32
C SER A 6 13.28 -4.01 7.23
N ASP A 7 14.32 -4.46 7.95
CA ASP A 7 14.76 -5.86 7.88
C ASP A 7 13.76 -6.84 8.50
N MET A 8 13.08 -6.42 9.56
CA MET A 8 12.00 -7.21 10.18
C MET A 8 10.83 -7.37 9.21
N VAL A 9 10.46 -6.30 8.51
CA VAL A 9 9.39 -6.35 7.51
C VAL A 9 9.80 -7.22 6.33
N ALA A 10 11.00 -7.03 5.78
CA ALA A 10 11.53 -7.84 4.69
C ALA A 10 11.51 -9.34 5.04
N GLU A 11 11.97 -9.70 6.24
CA GLU A 11 11.92 -11.09 6.71
C GLU A 11 10.51 -11.64 6.81
N TYR A 12 9.58 -10.85 7.35
CA TYR A 12 8.18 -11.22 7.52
C TYR A 12 7.47 -11.48 6.19
N ILE A 13 7.75 -10.66 5.17
CA ILE A 13 7.22 -10.84 3.81
C ILE A 13 8.05 -11.84 2.97
N GLY A 14 9.18 -12.31 3.49
CA GLY A 14 10.01 -13.32 2.82
C GLY A 14 10.92 -12.75 1.74
N TRP A 15 11.30 -11.49 1.87
CA TRP A 15 12.22 -10.79 0.97
C TRP A 15 13.58 -10.58 1.64
N GLU A 16 14.59 -10.25 0.84
CA GLU A 16 15.95 -10.02 1.30
C GLU A 16 16.04 -8.77 2.20
N LYS A 17 16.82 -8.89 3.27
CA LYS A 17 17.13 -7.81 4.22
C LYS A 17 18.14 -6.82 3.61
N GLY A 18 18.24 -5.63 4.18
CA GLY A 18 19.23 -4.61 3.79
C GLY A 18 18.89 -3.85 2.51
N SER A 19 17.78 -4.16 1.84
CA SER A 19 17.35 -3.43 0.65
C SER A 19 16.87 -2.01 1.01
N PRO A 20 17.39 -0.95 0.35
CA PRO A 20 16.95 0.43 0.60
C PRO A 20 15.50 0.66 0.16
N PHE A 21 14.96 -0.17 -0.74
CA PHE A 21 13.60 -0.05 -1.26
C PHE A 21 12.53 -0.15 -0.18
N GLN A 22 12.79 -0.87 0.92
CA GLN A 22 11.88 -0.89 2.07
C GLN A 22 11.74 0.51 2.68
N LYS A 23 12.81 1.30 2.76
CA LYS A 23 12.74 2.67 3.28
C LYS A 23 12.04 3.60 2.31
N GLU A 24 12.36 3.51 1.01
CA GLU A 24 11.71 4.30 -0.03
C GLU A 24 10.19 4.07 -0.04
N LEU A 25 9.76 2.81 0.00
CA LEU A 25 8.35 2.44 0.13
C LEU A 25 7.74 3.05 1.40
N GLY A 26 8.43 2.95 2.53
CA GLY A 26 7.95 3.52 3.78
C GLY A 26 7.80 5.06 3.75
N TYR A 27 8.65 5.77 3.01
CA TYR A 27 8.50 7.21 2.80
C TYR A 27 7.35 7.55 1.85
N ALA A 28 7.13 6.74 0.81
CA ALA A 28 5.95 6.87 -0.05
C ALA A 28 4.66 6.69 0.77
N GLU A 29 4.59 5.64 1.60
CA GLU A 29 3.47 5.38 2.51
C GLU A 29 3.26 6.51 3.52
N LEU A 30 4.34 7.08 4.08
CA LEU A 30 4.24 8.26 4.93
C LEU A 30 3.62 9.45 4.17
N GLY A 31 4.02 9.66 2.93
CA GLY A 31 3.43 10.65 2.03
C GLY A 31 1.92 10.46 1.88
N TYR A 32 1.47 9.23 1.59
CA TYR A 32 0.03 8.94 1.50
C TYR A 32 -0.70 9.15 2.82
N GLY A 33 -0.08 8.80 3.96
CA GLY A 33 -0.64 9.07 5.28
C GLY A 33 -0.84 10.57 5.53
N ILE A 34 0.16 11.39 5.17
CA ILE A 34 0.06 12.86 5.25
C ILE A 34 -1.04 13.37 4.31
N SER A 35 -1.09 12.91 3.06
CA SER A 35 -2.17 13.26 2.12
C SER A 35 -3.55 12.86 2.64
N GLY A 36 -3.68 11.68 3.25
CA GLY A 36 -4.92 11.22 3.87
C GLY A 36 -5.38 12.13 5.01
N ILE A 37 -4.47 12.64 5.83
CA ILE A 37 -4.78 13.64 6.86
C ILE A 37 -5.20 14.97 6.22
N LEU A 38 -4.46 15.44 5.20
CA LEU A 38 -4.75 16.70 4.52
C LEU A 38 -6.11 16.70 3.80
N CYS A 39 -6.64 15.54 3.43
CA CYS A 39 -7.98 15.40 2.88
C CYS A 39 -9.04 16.07 3.77
N ILE A 40 -8.89 16.10 5.10
CA ILE A 40 -9.86 16.76 6.00
C ILE A 40 -10.15 18.22 5.58
N TRP A 41 -9.18 18.92 5.02
CA TRP A 41 -9.29 20.34 4.67
C TRP A 41 -9.27 20.67 3.18
N MET A 42 -8.71 19.78 2.34
CA MET A 42 -8.40 20.11 0.94
C MET A 42 -9.50 19.76 -0.07
N GLY A 43 -10.63 19.21 0.38
CA GLY A 43 -11.81 18.96 -0.45
C GLY A 43 -11.68 17.78 -1.44
N LYS A 44 -12.76 17.55 -2.20
CA LYS A 44 -12.99 16.30 -2.96
C LYS A 44 -11.97 16.03 -4.06
N ASP A 45 -11.50 17.04 -4.78
CA ASP A 45 -10.51 16.81 -5.85
C ASP A 45 -9.17 16.31 -5.27
N PHE A 46 -8.79 16.79 -4.10
CA PHE A 46 -7.62 16.31 -3.38
C PHE A 46 -7.83 14.88 -2.82
N TRP A 47 -9.05 14.55 -2.40
CA TRP A 47 -9.40 13.17 -2.02
C TRP A 47 -9.20 12.24 -3.19
N LEU A 48 -9.74 12.60 -4.37
CA LEU A 48 -9.61 11.79 -5.57
C LEU A 48 -8.13 11.58 -5.95
N ALA A 49 -7.32 12.63 -5.94
CA ALA A 49 -5.88 12.52 -6.22
C ALA A 49 -5.17 11.59 -5.22
N THR A 50 -5.50 11.70 -3.92
CA THR A 50 -4.95 10.83 -2.87
C THR A 50 -5.37 9.38 -3.07
N ILE A 51 -6.64 9.14 -3.39
CA ILE A 51 -7.18 7.81 -3.65
C ILE A 51 -6.52 7.18 -4.88
N ILE A 52 -6.36 7.92 -5.98
CA ILE A 52 -5.72 7.42 -7.20
C ILE A 52 -4.27 7.00 -6.90
N THR A 53 -3.49 7.88 -6.26
CA THR A 53 -2.07 7.61 -6.00
C THR A 53 -1.88 6.43 -5.05
N PHE A 54 -2.66 6.35 -3.98
CA PHE A 54 -2.65 5.21 -3.06
C PHE A 54 -3.06 3.91 -3.78
N SER A 55 -4.16 3.95 -4.55
CA SER A 55 -4.70 2.76 -5.23
C SER A 55 -3.72 2.18 -6.25
N VAL A 56 -3.01 3.03 -7.01
CA VAL A 56 -2.00 2.57 -7.98
C VAL A 56 -0.88 1.82 -7.27
N LEU A 57 -0.39 2.33 -6.14
CA LEU A 57 0.63 1.61 -5.37
C LEU A 57 0.09 0.28 -4.84
N SER A 58 -1.07 0.28 -4.17
CA SER A 58 -1.60 -0.92 -3.50
C SER A 58 -1.93 -2.04 -4.50
N VAL A 59 -2.57 -1.71 -5.63
CA VAL A 59 -2.84 -2.70 -6.69
C VAL A 59 -1.53 -3.17 -7.33
N GLY A 60 -0.57 -2.27 -7.52
CA GLY A 60 0.79 -2.60 -7.95
C GLY A 60 1.47 -3.61 -7.02
N ALA A 61 1.44 -3.36 -5.72
CA ALA A 61 1.99 -4.25 -4.69
C ALA A 61 1.31 -5.62 -4.69
N THR A 62 -0.01 -5.66 -4.81
CA THR A 62 -0.78 -6.91 -4.98
C THR A 62 -0.25 -7.74 -6.14
N MET A 63 -0.03 -7.13 -7.31
CA MET A 63 0.51 -7.85 -8.47
C MET A 63 1.91 -8.41 -8.20
N VAL A 64 2.75 -7.67 -7.46
CA VAL A 64 4.07 -8.14 -7.04
C VAL A 64 3.96 -9.34 -6.09
N HIS A 65 3.10 -9.26 -5.07
CA HIS A 65 2.85 -10.34 -4.12
C HIS A 65 2.35 -11.62 -4.80
N ILE A 66 1.37 -11.51 -5.71
CA ILE A 66 0.86 -12.63 -6.50
C ILE A 66 1.96 -13.24 -7.36
N LYS A 67 2.76 -12.42 -8.04
CA LYS A 67 3.88 -12.89 -8.87
C LYS A 67 4.91 -13.65 -8.04
N GLU A 68 5.20 -13.19 -6.83
CA GLU A 68 6.10 -13.87 -5.87
C GLU A 68 5.53 -15.22 -5.41
N MET A 69 4.22 -15.29 -5.10
CA MET A 69 3.56 -16.56 -4.77
C MET A 69 3.64 -17.56 -5.92
N ILE A 70 3.42 -17.12 -7.17
CA ILE A 70 3.42 -17.99 -8.34
C ILE A 70 4.85 -18.46 -8.67
N LYS A 71 5.79 -17.51 -8.81
CA LYS A 71 7.13 -17.77 -9.36
C LYS A 71 8.13 -18.26 -8.32
N ARG A 72 8.09 -17.69 -7.10
CA ARG A 72 9.05 -18.00 -6.03
C ARG A 72 8.47 -18.89 -4.93
N LYS A 73 7.19 -19.25 -5.03
CA LYS A 73 6.46 -19.99 -3.98
C LYS A 73 6.56 -19.30 -2.63
N ASN A 74 6.64 -17.97 -2.62
CA ASN A 74 6.71 -17.19 -1.41
C ASN A 74 5.30 -17.04 -0.81
N PHE A 75 4.92 -18.01 0.02
CA PHE A 75 3.65 -18.02 0.74
C PHE A 75 3.76 -17.52 2.18
N LYS A 76 4.80 -16.74 2.52
CA LYS A 76 4.89 -16.18 3.86
C LYS A 76 3.63 -15.35 4.16
N PRO A 77 3.15 -15.32 5.42
CA PRO A 77 1.93 -14.60 5.79
C PRO A 77 1.97 -13.13 5.37
N GLY A 78 3.12 -12.47 5.56
CA GLY A 78 3.31 -11.07 5.16
C GLY A 78 3.30 -10.81 3.66
N ASN A 79 3.49 -11.83 2.83
CA ASN A 79 3.36 -11.72 1.37
C ASN A 79 1.94 -12.08 0.91
N SER A 80 1.38 -13.16 1.45
CA SER A 80 0.13 -13.74 0.92
C SER A 80 -1.11 -13.02 1.42
N PHE A 81 -1.15 -12.68 2.71
CA PHE A 81 -2.33 -12.02 3.28
C PHE A 81 -2.36 -10.52 3.00
N MET A 82 -1.22 -9.91 2.65
CA MET A 82 -1.13 -8.47 2.35
C MET A 82 -1.95 -8.06 1.12
N ILE A 83 -2.22 -9.00 0.21
CA ILE A 83 -3.10 -8.79 -0.95
C ILE A 83 -4.51 -8.32 -0.53
N LEU A 84 -5.01 -8.77 0.63
CA LEU A 84 -6.35 -8.39 1.09
C LEU A 84 -6.45 -6.88 1.42
N PRO A 85 -5.66 -6.31 2.35
CA PRO A 85 -5.72 -4.87 2.61
C PRO A 85 -5.31 -4.05 1.38
N ASP A 86 -4.40 -4.54 0.54
CA ASP A 86 -3.99 -3.86 -0.69
C ASP A 86 -5.11 -3.70 -1.72
N LEU A 87 -6.15 -4.56 -1.70
CA LEU A 87 -7.31 -4.46 -2.59
C LEU A 87 -8.54 -3.88 -1.90
N ILE A 88 -8.81 -4.28 -0.65
CA ILE A 88 -10.00 -3.87 0.09
C ILE A 88 -9.94 -2.39 0.42
N THR A 89 -8.77 -1.87 0.81
CA THR A 89 -8.61 -0.46 1.17
C THR A 89 -8.85 0.49 0.00
N PRO A 90 -8.21 0.34 -1.17
CA PRO A 90 -8.50 1.23 -2.29
C PRO A 90 -9.95 1.08 -2.78
N LEU A 91 -10.50 -0.14 -2.79
CA LEU A 91 -11.91 -0.34 -3.15
C LEU A 91 -12.85 0.40 -2.20
N SER A 92 -12.63 0.32 -0.89
CA SER A 92 -13.48 1.01 0.09
C SER A 92 -13.37 2.53 -0.06
N LEU A 93 -12.16 3.07 -0.27
CA LEU A 93 -11.95 4.50 -0.51
C LEU A 93 -12.66 4.98 -1.77
N ILE A 94 -12.59 4.23 -2.88
CA ILE A 94 -13.29 4.57 -4.12
C ILE A 94 -14.81 4.57 -3.91
N VAL A 95 -15.35 3.55 -3.24
CA VAL A 95 -16.79 3.47 -2.93
C VAL A 95 -17.22 4.65 -2.07
N LEU A 96 -16.48 4.97 -1.01
CA LEU A 96 -16.76 6.11 -0.14
C LEU A 96 -16.70 7.44 -0.89
N TYR A 97 -15.73 7.60 -1.79
CA TYR A 97 -15.62 8.79 -2.62
C TYR A 97 -16.86 8.95 -3.52
N VAL A 98 -17.27 7.90 -4.23
CA VAL A 98 -18.47 7.91 -5.08
C VAL A 98 -19.71 8.24 -4.26
N ILE A 99 -19.91 7.61 -3.11
CA ILE A 99 -21.06 7.91 -2.22
C ILE A 99 -21.03 9.37 -1.77
N SER A 100 -19.85 9.92 -1.46
CA SER A 100 -19.73 11.33 -1.05
C SER A 100 -20.08 12.33 -2.14
N THR A 101 -20.09 11.90 -3.41
CA THR A 101 -20.36 12.74 -4.59
C THR A 101 -21.80 12.70 -5.09
N LEU A 102 -22.63 11.80 -4.54
CA LEU A 102 -24.06 11.76 -4.75
C LEU A 102 -24.76 12.84 -3.91
#